data_AF-A0A1Y5K431-F1
#
_entry.id   AF-A0A1Y5K431-F1
#
_cell.length_a   1.000
_cell.length_b   1.000
_cell.length_c   1.000
_cell.angle_alpha   90.00
_cell.angle_beta   90.00
_cell.angle_gamma   90.00
#
_symmetry.space_group_name_H-M   'P 1'
#
loop_
_entity.id
_entity.type
_entity.pdbx_description
1 polymer ?
#
loop_
_entity_poly.entity_id
_entity_poly.type
_entity_poly.pdbx_seq_one_letter_code
_entity_poly.pdbx_strand_id
1 'polypeptide(L)'
;MVTFRGEPNQLVRLNPPIGLLKYVRFDDKGEYTTENERVIKRFHHHFDSVPTPDKAPTPDMTDDLEQTFETTEPTKQWRCDQCEFISDNKGVLLKHKKTEHPKE
;
A
#
# COMPACT_ATOMS: atom_id res chain seq x y z
N MET A 1 -5.91 -15.32 0.91
CA MET A 1 -4.76 -15.38 1.83
C MET A 1 -3.71 -14.38 1.35
N VAL A 2 -3.10 -13.62 2.25
CA VAL A 2 -1.98 -12.71 1.94
C VAL A 2 -0.86 -13.02 2.93
N THR A 3 0.37 -13.07 2.42
CA THR A 3 1.57 -13.27 3.26
C THR A 3 2.31 -11.94 3.39
N PHE A 4 2.58 -11.57 4.63
CA PHE A 4 3.41 -10.43 5.00
C PHE A 4 4.80 -10.91 5.37
N ARG A 5 5.82 -10.15 4.99
CA ARG A 5 7.21 -10.40 5.35
C ARG A 5 7.68 -9.42 6.44
N GLY A 6 8.45 -9.93 7.37
CA GLY A 6 8.98 -9.21 8.53
C GLY A 6 10.23 -9.89 9.07
N GLU A 7 10.63 -9.54 10.30
CA GLU A 7 11.79 -10.17 10.94
C GLU A 7 11.45 -11.59 11.43
N PRO A 8 12.43 -12.51 11.44
CA PRO A 8 12.21 -13.87 11.92
C PRO A 8 11.76 -13.86 13.38
N ASN A 9 10.73 -14.64 13.71
CA ASN A 9 10.12 -14.69 15.04
C ASN A 9 9.58 -13.35 15.57
N GLN A 10 9.35 -12.35 14.71
CA GLN A 10 8.90 -11.02 15.12
C GLN A 10 7.51 -11.05 15.75
N LEU A 11 7.36 -10.37 16.89
CA LEU A 11 6.07 -10.22 17.58
C LEU A 11 5.55 -8.79 17.41
N VAL A 12 4.47 -8.64 16.65
CA VAL A 12 3.82 -7.36 16.37
C VAL A 12 2.60 -7.20 17.26
N ARG A 13 2.58 -6.14 18.07
CA ARG A 13 1.42 -5.78 18.90
C ARG A 13 0.41 -4.95 18.11
N LEU A 14 -0.85 -5.36 18.14
CA LEU A 14 -1.96 -4.64 17.51
C LEU A 14 -2.60 -3.68 18.51
N ASN A 15 -2.52 -2.37 18.25
CA ASN A 15 -3.16 -1.34 19.07
C ASN A 15 -3.85 -0.26 18.21
N PRO A 16 -5.19 -0.22 18.08
CA PRO A 16 -6.16 -1.01 18.84
C PRO A 16 -6.18 -2.50 18.42
N PRO A 17 -6.63 -3.40 19.31
CA PRO A 17 -6.74 -4.83 19.01
C PRO A 17 -7.80 -5.07 17.93
N ILE A 18 -7.58 -6.08 17.09
CA ILE A 18 -8.53 -6.46 16.04
C ILE A 18 -9.36 -7.64 16.58
N GLY A 19 -10.49 -7.33 17.21
CA GLY A 19 -11.28 -8.34 17.93
C GLY A 19 -10.48 -8.93 19.09
N LEU A 20 -10.28 -10.26 19.08
CA LEU A 20 -9.46 -10.96 20.07
C LEU A 20 -7.97 -11.01 19.71
N LEU A 21 -7.60 -10.60 18.49
CA LEU A 21 -6.22 -10.59 18.03
C LEU A 21 -5.50 -9.34 18.57
N LYS A 22 -4.66 -9.57 19.59
CA LYS A 22 -3.83 -8.53 20.25
C LYS A 22 -2.39 -8.53 19.76
N TYR A 23 -1.90 -9.69 19.31
CA TYR A 23 -0.54 -9.88 18.87
C TYR A 23 -0.53 -10.76 17.62
N VAL A 24 0.39 -10.48 16.71
CA VAL A 24 0.69 -11.27 15.53
C VAL A 24 2.15 -11.69 15.65
N ARG A 25 2.43 -12.98 15.46
CA ARG A 25 3.79 -13.50 15.48
C ARG A 25 4.14 -14.01 14.08
N PHE A 26 5.29 -13.59 13.59
CA PHE A 26 5.87 -14.06 12.35
C PHE A 26 6.62 -15.37 12.60
N ASP A 27 6.64 -16.23 11.58
CA ASP A 27 7.34 -17.51 11.64
C ASP A 27 8.87 -17.33 11.64
N ASP A 28 9.60 -18.45 11.71
CA ASP A 28 11.08 -18.45 11.70
C ASP A 28 11.66 -17.85 10.41
N LYS A 29 10.90 -17.89 9.32
CA LYS A 29 11.24 -17.24 8.04
C LYS A 29 10.87 -15.76 7.98
N GLY A 30 10.26 -15.21 9.03
CA GLY A 30 9.72 -13.86 9.01
C GLY A 30 8.51 -13.73 8.09
N GLU A 31 7.72 -14.80 7.95
CA GLU A 31 6.49 -14.80 7.13
C GLU A 31 5.27 -14.87 8.05
N TYR A 32 4.21 -14.15 7.70
CA TYR A 32 2.92 -14.21 8.38
C TYR A 32 1.78 -14.22 7.37
N THR A 33 1.03 -15.32 7.33
CA THR A 33 -0.09 -15.51 6.39
C THR A 33 -1.43 -15.33 7.09
N THR A 34 -2.30 -14.50 6.52
CA THR A 34 -3.63 -14.22 7.08
C THR A 34 -4.69 -14.07 5.99
N GLU A 35 -5.93 -14.41 6.34
CA GLU A 35 -7.14 -14.11 5.53
C GLU A 35 -7.96 -12.96 6.11
N ASN A 36 -7.60 -12.49 7.30
CA ASN A 36 -8.33 -11.45 7.98
C ASN A 36 -8.09 -10.09 7.31
N GLU A 37 -9.09 -9.61 6.57
CA GLU A 37 -9.04 -8.34 5.82
C GLU A 37 -8.66 -7.13 6.69
N ARG A 38 -9.04 -7.11 7.98
CA ARG A 38 -8.67 -6.01 8.89
C ARG A 38 -7.18 -6.02 9.20
N VAL A 39 -6.59 -7.21 9.35
CA VAL A 39 -5.15 -7.37 9.53
C VAL A 39 -4.43 -7.01 8.24
N ILE A 40 -4.95 -7.48 7.10
CA ILE A 40 -4.40 -7.21 5.77
C ILE A 40 -4.32 -5.70 5.52
N LYS A 41 -5.42 -4.96 5.69
CA LYS A 41 -5.46 -3.49 5.50
C LYS A 41 -4.47 -2.76 6.41
N ARG A 42 -4.27 -3.24 7.64
CA ARG A 42 -3.35 -2.63 8.59
C ARG A 42 -1.89 -2.93 8.25
N PHE A 43 -1.61 -4.15 7.86
CA PHE A 43 -0.25 -4.60 7.57
C PHE A 43 0.22 -4.11 6.21
N HIS A 44 -0.67 -3.88 5.24
CA HIS A 44 -0.32 -3.24 3.96
C HIS A 44 0.38 -1.88 4.09
N HIS A 45 0.16 -1.15 5.19
CA HIS A 45 0.82 0.13 5.43
C HIS A 45 2.14 0.02 6.21
N HIS A 46 2.42 -1.15 6.80
CA HIS A 46 3.55 -1.36 7.71
C HIS A 46 4.52 -2.44 7.26
N PHE A 47 4.10 -3.36 6.40
CA PHE A 47 4.87 -4.53 5.97
C PHE A 47 4.67 -4.76 4.47
N ASP A 48 5.71 -5.26 3.82
CA ASP A 48 5.63 -5.71 2.43
C ASP A 48 4.75 -6.97 2.35
N SER A 49 3.67 -6.86 1.57
CA SER A 49 2.79 -7.98 1.25
C SER A 49 3.24 -8.64 -0.05
N VAL A 50 3.36 -9.96 -0.06
CA VAL A 50 3.49 -10.74 -1.29
C VAL A 50 2.16 -11.44 -1.55
N PRO A 51 1.53 -11.25 -2.73
CA PRO A 51 0.36 -12.04 -3.08
C PRO A 51 0.79 -13.51 -3.18
N THR A 52 0.21 -14.37 -2.34
CA THR A 52 0.52 -15.80 -2.38
C THR A 52 -0.01 -16.38 -3.70
N PRO A 53 0.80 -17.10 -4.49
CA PRO A 53 0.35 -17.74 -5.73
C PRO A 53 -0.58 -18.95 -5.49
N ASP A 54 -0.85 -19.32 -4.22
CA ASP A 54 -1.73 -20.45 -3.88
C ASP A 54 -3.18 -20.01 -3.62
N LYS A 55 -3.75 -19.38 -4.64
CA LYS A 55 -5.15 -19.54 -5.00
C LYS A 55 -5.20 -19.20 -6.48
N ALA A 56 -5.12 -20.24 -7.29
CA ALA A 56 -5.25 -20.16 -8.73
C ALA A 56 -6.37 -19.18 -9.10
N PRO A 57 -6.07 -18.05 -9.77
CA PRO A 57 -7.10 -17.36 -10.51
C PRO A 57 -7.57 -18.34 -11.58
N THR A 58 -8.86 -18.68 -11.57
CA THR A 58 -9.47 -19.38 -12.69
C THR A 58 -9.13 -18.62 -13.96
N PRO A 59 -8.48 -19.25 -14.96
CA PRO A 59 -8.17 -18.61 -16.22
C PRO A 59 -9.45 -18.57 -17.04
N ASP A 60 -10.18 -17.46 -16.95
CA ASP A 60 -11.21 -17.15 -17.92
C ASP A 60 -11.04 -15.70 -18.39
N MET A 61 -10.43 -15.60 -19.57
CA MET A 61 -10.48 -14.51 -20.55
C MET A 61 -10.06 -13.12 -20.03
N THR A 62 -8.91 -12.56 -20.43
CA THR A 62 -8.56 -12.31 -21.82
C THR A 62 -7.05 -12.17 -21.99
N ASP A 63 -6.61 -12.63 -23.14
CA ASP A 63 -5.40 -12.28 -23.87
C ASP A 63 -5.12 -10.77 -23.84
N ASP A 64 -3.83 -10.43 -23.89
CA ASP A 64 -3.22 -9.12 -24.09
C ASP A 64 -2.58 -8.43 -22.87
N LEU A 65 -1.28 -8.23 -23.07
CA LEU A 65 -0.36 -7.31 -22.40
C LEU A 65 0.33 -7.79 -21.11
N GLU A 66 1.44 -8.48 -21.35
CA GLU A 66 2.68 -8.31 -20.60
C GLU A 66 3.03 -6.81 -20.47
N GLN A 67 2.44 -6.13 -19.50
CA GLN A 67 3.06 -4.95 -18.90
C GLN A 67 3.62 -5.38 -17.55
N THR A 68 4.92 -5.65 -17.59
CA THR A 68 5.83 -5.48 -16.46
C THR A 68 5.33 -4.37 -15.55
N PHE A 69 4.75 -4.77 -14.42
CA PHE A 69 4.54 -3.89 -13.28
C PHE A 69 5.92 -3.56 -12.72
N GLU A 70 6.61 -2.64 -13.41
CA GLU A 70 7.30 -1.58 -12.70
C GLU A 70 6.28 -1.05 -11.70
N THR A 71 6.41 -1.54 -10.47
CA THR A 71 5.78 -0.95 -9.30
C THR A 71 6.44 0.41 -9.12
N THR A 72 6.11 1.32 -10.03
CA THR A 72 6.23 2.75 -9.84
C THR A 72 5.25 3.04 -8.73
N GLU A 73 5.83 3.22 -7.55
CA GLU A 73 5.22 3.80 -6.38
C GLU A 73 4.19 4.85 -6.85
N PRO A 74 2.92 4.81 -6.42
CA PRO A 74 1.99 5.90 -6.70
C PRO A 74 2.47 7.11 -5.88
N THR A 75 3.51 7.78 -6.37
CA THR A 75 3.97 9.06 -5.87
C THR A 75 2.76 9.97 -6.01
N LYS A 76 2.19 10.32 -4.86
CA LYS A 76 0.96 11.10 -4.79
C LYS A 76 1.26 12.51 -5.27
N GLN A 77 1.20 12.70 -6.58
CA GLN A 77 1.43 13.98 -7.24
C GLN A 77 0.26 14.92 -6.93
N TRP A 78 0.60 16.15 -6.54
CA TRP A 78 -0.30 17.25 -6.23
C TRP A 78 -0.41 18.15 -7.46
N ARG A 79 -1.50 17.99 -8.22
CA ARG A 79 -1.83 18.84 -9.38
C ARG A 79 -2.54 20.13 -8.97
N CYS A 80 -2.25 21.21 -9.68
CA CYS A 80 -3.03 22.44 -9.59
C CYS A 80 -4.37 22.28 -10.32
N ASP A 81 -5.40 22.95 -9.81
CA ASP A 81 -6.74 22.94 -10.41
C ASP A 81 -6.91 24.07 -11.45
N GLN A 82 -5.99 25.05 -11.46
CA GLN A 82 -6.06 26.23 -12.31
C GLN A 82 -5.03 26.20 -13.47
N CYS A 83 -4.09 25.25 -13.44
CA CYS A 83 -3.11 25.05 -14.51
C CYS A 83 -2.55 23.61 -14.48
N GLU A 84 -1.70 23.27 -15.45
CA GLU A 84 -1.06 21.96 -15.59
C GLU A 84 0.16 21.77 -14.67
N PHE A 85 0.33 22.61 -13.64
CA PHE A 85 1.43 22.47 -12.69
C PHE A 85 1.22 21.25 -11.79
N ILE A 86 2.20 20.35 -11.78
CA ILE A 86 2.22 19.12 -10.97
C ILE A 86 3.43 19.17 -10.05
N SER A 87 3.24 18.87 -8.77
CA SER A 87 4.34 18.78 -7.80
C SER A 87 4.22 17.55 -6.93
N ASP A 88 5.35 17.00 -6.51
CA ASP A 88 5.44 15.92 -5.52
C ASP A 88 5.08 16.38 -4.08
N ASN A 89 5.05 17.69 -3.82
CA ASN A 89 4.89 18.24 -2.48
C ASN A 89 3.70 19.21 -2.37
N LYS A 90 2.80 18.94 -1.41
CA LYS A 90 1.63 19.80 -1.13
C LYS A 90 2.03 21.25 -0.83
N GLY A 91 3.16 21.48 -0.15
CA GLY A 91 3.63 22.82 0.20
C GLY A 91 4.01 23.65 -1.03
N VAL A 92 4.62 23.00 -2.02
CA VAL A 92 4.99 23.64 -3.30
C VAL A 92 3.72 24.00 -4.08
N LEU A 93 2.73 23.10 -4.14
CA LEU A 93 1.46 23.40 -4.78
C LEU A 93 0.72 24.58 -4.13
N LEU A 94 0.72 24.66 -2.79
CA LEU A 94 0.13 25.77 -2.04
C LEU A 94 0.83 27.11 -2.34
N LYS A 95 2.17 27.11 -2.42
CA LYS A 95 2.94 28.30 -2.78
C LYS A 95 2.64 28.72 -4.22
N HIS A 96 2.68 27.78 -5.16
CA HIS A 96 2.31 27.99 -6.57
C HIS A 96 0.91 28.61 -6.69
N LYS A 97 -0.10 28.05 -6.01
CA LYS A 97 -1.46 28.61 -6.01
C LYS A 97 -1.50 30.03 -5.46
N LYS A 98 -0.64 30.42 -4.52
CA LYS A 98 -0.60 31.79 -3.99
C LYS A 98 0.14 32.77 -4.90
N THR A 99 1.15 32.33 -5.65
CA THR A 99 1.95 33.21 -6.52
C THR A 99 1.34 33.34 -7.90
N GLU A 100 0.93 32.22 -8.51
CA GLU A 100 0.43 32.18 -9.89
C GLU A 100 -1.09 32.37 -9.96
N HIS A 101 -1.79 32.00 -8.89
CA HIS A 101 -3.25 32.07 -8.82
C HIS A 101 -3.76 32.81 -7.58
N PRO A 102 -3.28 34.04 -7.31
CA PRO A 102 -3.79 34.83 -6.21
C PRO A 102 -5.31 34.99 -6.39
N LYS A 103 -6.09 34.39 -5.49
CA LYS A 103 -7.52 34.70 -5.39
C LYS A 103 -7.61 36.10 -4.79
N GLU A 104 -8.01 37.05 -5.62
CA GLU A 104 -8.47 38.37 -5.17
C GLU A 104 -9.68 38.25 -4.22
#